data_AF-A0A372DR53-F1
#
_entry.id   AF-A0A372DR53-F1
#
_cell.length_a   1.000
_cell.length_b   1.000
_cell.length_c   1.000
_cell.angle_alpha   90.00
_cell.angle_beta   90.00
_cell.angle_gamma   90.00
#
_symmetry.space_group_name_H-M   'P 1'
#
loop_
_entity.id
_entity.type
_entity.pdbx_description
1 polymer ?
#
loop_
_entity_poly.entity_id
_entity_poly.type
_entity_poly.pdbx_seq_one_letter_code
_entity_poly.pdbx_strand_id
1 'polypeptide(L)'
;MTRSERLDPLLRVVQQRQDDAARQLAERDRAQAEQEARLEALRQYAEEYSAAPAGDATIAPALLANRIAFRAKLDAAVAQQTRVVDSVRQQTEVERVRLMLASRDTKVLEKLAASYRAEEAKVVEQRSQRELDDIGARRARGAKAKQEDVDA
;
A
#
# COMPACT_ATOMS: atom_id res chain seq x y z
N MET A 1 -29.49 5.79 -13.08
CA MET A 1 -28.25 5.92 -12.30
C MET A 1 -28.51 5.44 -10.87
N THR A 2 -27.84 4.39 -10.44
CA THR A 2 -28.00 3.79 -9.12
C THR A 2 -27.16 4.55 -8.06
N ARG A 3 -27.24 4.17 -6.78
CA ARG A 3 -26.40 4.75 -5.73
C ARG A 3 -24.96 4.25 -5.85
N SER A 4 -24.79 2.98 -6.20
CA SER A 4 -23.46 2.39 -6.43
C SER A 4 -22.71 3.06 -7.58
N GLU A 5 -23.36 3.31 -8.71
CA GLU A 5 -22.75 3.99 -9.88
C GLU A 5 -22.25 5.41 -9.59
N ARG A 6 -22.85 6.10 -8.60
CA ARG A 6 -22.42 7.44 -8.19
C ARG A 6 -21.14 7.42 -7.35
N LEU A 7 -20.79 6.28 -6.75
CA LEU A 7 -19.55 6.13 -5.97
C LEU A 7 -18.34 5.78 -6.84
N ASP A 8 -18.54 5.22 -8.04
CA ASP A 8 -17.44 4.75 -8.89
C ASP A 8 -16.39 5.83 -9.23
N PRO A 9 -16.75 7.10 -9.48
CA PRO A 9 -15.76 8.15 -9.66
C PRO A 9 -14.91 8.40 -8.41
N LEU A 10 -15.53 8.40 -7.22
CA LEU A 10 -14.82 8.57 -5.95
C LEU A 10 -13.92 7.36 -5.66
N LEU A 11 -14.40 6.15 -5.95
CA LEU A 11 -13.64 4.92 -5.80
C LEU A 11 -12.37 4.94 -6.67
N ARG A 12 -12.49 5.37 -7.94
CA ARG A 12 -11.33 5.54 -8.83
C ARG A 12 -10.31 6.54 -8.28
N VAL A 13 -10.77 7.65 -7.70
CA VAL A 13 -9.87 8.66 -7.13
C VAL A 13 -9.10 8.11 -5.93
N VAL A 14 -9.75 7.39 -5.01
CA VAL A 14 -9.05 6.83 -3.83
C VAL A 14 -8.12 5.69 -4.21
N GLN A 15 -8.49 4.85 -5.19
CA GLN A 15 -7.62 3.81 -5.73
C GLN A 15 -6.37 4.42 -6.37
N GLN A 16 -6.52 5.46 -7.18
CA GLN A 16 -5.37 6.16 -7.76
C GLN A 16 -4.44 6.74 -6.68
N ARG A 17 -5.01 7.36 -5.63
CA ARG A 17 -4.21 7.88 -4.50
C ARG A 17 -3.47 6.78 -3.75
N GLN A 18 -4.09 5.62 -3.57
CA GLN A 18 -3.45 4.46 -2.93
C GLN A 18 -2.30 3.94 -3.80
N ASP A 19 -2.50 3.81 -5.11
CA ASP A 19 -1.47 3.37 -6.05
C ASP A 19 -0.29 4.35 -6.09
N ASP A 20 -0.56 5.65 -6.10
CA ASP A 20 0.48 6.68 -6.06
C ASP A 20 1.26 6.63 -4.74
N ALA A 21 0.58 6.47 -3.61
CA ALA A 21 1.24 6.29 -2.31
C ALA A 21 2.09 5.01 -2.27
N ALA A 22 1.62 3.92 -2.88
CA ALA A 22 2.38 2.67 -2.95
C ALA A 22 3.64 2.81 -3.80
N ARG A 23 3.56 3.51 -4.94
CA ARG A 23 4.71 3.83 -5.78
C ARG A 23 5.73 4.69 -5.05
N GLN A 24 5.28 5.75 -4.36
CA GLN A 24 6.14 6.62 -3.57
C GLN A 24 6.86 5.87 -2.44
N LEU A 25 6.14 5.00 -1.72
CA LEU A 25 6.74 4.16 -0.69
C LEU A 25 7.80 3.22 -1.29
N ALA A 26 7.52 2.58 -2.42
CA ALA A 26 8.48 1.70 -3.08
C ALA A 26 9.77 2.42 -3.49
N GLU A 27 9.67 3.67 -3.98
CA GLU A 27 10.83 4.50 -4.26
C GLU A 27 11.62 4.88 -3.00
N ARG A 28 10.92 5.20 -1.90
CA ARG A 28 11.57 5.50 -0.61
C ARG A 28 12.25 4.28 0.00
N ASP A 29 11.60 3.12 -0.04
CA ASP A 29 12.19 1.86 0.44
C ASP A 29 13.48 1.52 -0.32
N ARG A 30 13.51 1.72 -1.64
CA ARG A 30 14.75 1.55 -2.44
C ARG A 30 15.84 2.53 -2.02
N ALA A 31 15.51 3.81 -1.87
CA ALA A 31 16.46 4.83 -1.44
C ALA A 31 16.99 4.56 -0.03
N GLN A 32 16.13 4.11 0.89
CA GLN A 32 16.51 3.70 2.24
C GLN A 32 17.51 2.54 2.20
N ALA A 33 17.20 1.48 1.45
CA ALA A 33 18.08 0.33 1.32
C ALA A 33 19.47 0.71 0.77
N GLU A 34 19.53 1.64 -0.19
CA GLU A 34 20.80 2.16 -0.71
C GLU A 34 21.61 2.91 0.38
N GLN A 35 20.96 3.78 1.17
CA GLN A 35 21.64 4.50 2.25
C GLN A 35 22.10 3.58 3.37
N GLU A 36 21.32 2.55 3.70
CA GLU A 36 21.68 1.52 4.68
C GLU A 36 22.86 0.67 4.20
N ALA A 37 22.86 0.24 2.94
CA ALA A 37 23.98 -0.48 2.34
C ALA A 37 25.26 0.37 2.34
N ARG A 38 25.15 1.67 2.05
CA ARG A 38 26.29 2.61 2.11
C ARG A 38 26.83 2.77 3.54
N LEU A 39 25.95 2.85 4.54
CA LEU A 39 26.36 2.92 5.95
C LEU A 39 27.08 1.65 6.37
N GLU A 40 26.56 0.50 5.96
CA GLU A 40 27.15 -0.80 6.27
C GLU A 40 28.54 -0.93 5.65
N ALA A 41 28.69 -0.57 4.36
CA ALA A 41 29.99 -0.55 3.70
C ALA A 41 31.01 0.38 4.40
N LEU A 42 30.57 1.56 4.86
CA LEU A 42 31.44 2.47 5.62
C LEU A 42 31.88 1.88 6.98
N ARG A 43 30.97 1.17 7.67
CA ARG A 43 31.26 0.51 8.95
C ARG A 43 32.24 -0.64 8.78
N GLN A 44 32.02 -1.50 7.78
CA GLN A 44 32.93 -2.59 7.43
C GLN A 44 34.31 -2.06 7.09
N TYR A 45 34.38 -1.03 6.24
CA TYR A 45 35.66 -0.40 5.90
C TYR A 45 36.36 0.21 7.13
N ALA A 46 35.61 0.80 8.08
CA ALA A 46 36.16 1.33 9.32
C ALA A 46 36.72 0.24 10.23
N GLU A 47 36.02 -0.88 10.34
CA GLU A 47 36.46 -2.04 11.11
C GLU A 47 37.73 -2.65 10.51
N GLU A 48 37.73 -2.91 9.21
CA GLU A 48 38.89 -3.43 8.47
C GLU A 48 40.10 -2.50 8.58
N TYR A 49 39.89 -1.18 8.49
CA TYR A 49 40.97 -0.19 8.63
C TYR A 49 41.50 -0.11 10.07
N SER A 50 40.68 -0.43 11.07
CA SER A 50 41.08 -0.41 12.47
C SER A 50 42.02 -1.55 12.84
N ALA A 51 41.95 -2.68 12.12
CA ALA A 51 42.84 -3.83 12.31
C ALA A 51 44.31 -3.42 12.12
N ALA A 52 45.17 -3.76 13.09
CA ALA A 52 46.59 -3.41 13.05
C ALA A 52 47.26 -4.00 11.79
N PRO A 53 48.26 -3.33 11.19
CA PRO A 53 49.06 -3.93 10.14
C PRO A 53 49.68 -5.22 10.69
N ALA A 54 49.50 -6.34 10.00
CA ALA A 54 50.14 -7.60 10.38
C ALA A 54 51.67 -7.44 10.23
N GLY A 55 52.39 -7.48 11.36
CA GLY A 55 53.86 -7.53 11.40
C GLY A 55 54.49 -6.64 12.48
N ASP A 56 55.56 -7.14 13.11
CA ASP A 56 56.41 -6.47 14.11
C ASP A 56 57.25 -5.30 13.56
N ALA A 57 56.69 -4.50 12.65
CA ALA A 57 57.38 -3.37 12.05
C ALA A 57 57.14 -2.08 12.85
N THR A 58 58.22 -1.44 13.31
CA THR A 58 58.19 -0.08 13.87
C THR A 58 57.58 0.90 12.85
N ILE A 59 56.38 1.40 13.15
CA ILE A 59 55.68 2.37 12.29
C ILE A 59 56.34 3.75 12.44
N ALA A 60 56.69 4.39 11.33
CA ALA A 60 57.20 5.76 11.35
C ALA A 60 56.16 6.73 11.96
N PRO A 61 56.56 7.68 12.85
CA PRO A 61 55.62 8.59 13.52
C PRO A 61 54.68 9.37 12.60
N ALA A 62 55.16 9.79 11.42
CA ALA A 62 54.34 10.48 10.41
C ALA A 62 53.24 9.58 9.83
N LEU A 63 53.53 8.29 9.62
CA LEU A 63 52.55 7.32 9.12
C LEU A 63 51.48 7.03 10.19
N LEU A 64 51.88 6.97 11.45
CA LEU A 64 50.95 6.84 12.58
C LEU A 64 50.00 8.04 12.67
N ALA A 65 50.52 9.26 12.56
CA ALA A 65 49.71 10.48 12.56
C ALA A 65 48.68 10.51 11.41
N ASN A 66 49.10 10.12 10.20
CA ASN A 66 48.21 10.02 9.04
C ASN A 66 47.10 8.98 9.25
N ARG A 67 47.43 7.82 9.84
CA ARG A 67 46.45 6.77 10.15
C ARG A 67 45.40 7.24 11.16
N ILE A 68 45.82 7.94 12.21
CA ILE A 68 44.91 8.51 13.21
C ILE A 68 43.98 9.55 12.56
N ALA A 69 44.53 10.44 11.74
CA ALA A 69 43.75 11.47 11.05
C ALA A 69 42.73 10.86 10.06
N PHE A 70 43.09 9.82 9.32
CA PHE A 70 42.17 9.13 8.42
C PHE A 70 41.07 8.40 9.20
N ARG A 71 41.41 7.72 10.30
CA ARG A 71 40.42 7.09 11.18
C ARG A 71 39.38 8.10 11.69
N ALA A 72 39.83 9.27 12.17
CA ALA A 72 38.92 10.32 12.61
C ALA A 72 37.98 10.81 11.49
N LYS A 73 38.47 10.91 10.24
CA LYS A 73 37.63 11.25 9.08
C LYS A 73 36.59 10.16 8.79
N LEU A 74 36.98 8.90 8.93
CA LEU A 74 36.10 7.76 8.69
C LEU A 74 35.01 7.66 9.76
N ASP A 75 35.35 7.84 11.03
CA ASP A 75 34.39 7.92 12.14
C ASP A 75 33.38 9.06 11.92
N ALA A 76 33.85 10.23 11.47
CA ALA A 76 32.98 11.36 11.14
C ALA A 76 32.05 11.04 9.95
N ALA A 77 32.54 10.34 8.93
CA ALA A 77 31.73 9.91 7.78
C ALA A 77 30.66 8.89 8.18
N VAL A 78 30.98 7.92 9.04
CA VAL A 78 30.01 6.96 9.60
C VAL A 78 28.94 7.68 10.41
N ALA A 79 29.33 8.64 11.26
CA ALA A 79 28.38 9.44 12.05
C ALA A 79 27.48 10.32 11.17
N GLN A 80 28.02 10.86 10.06
CA GLN A 80 27.22 11.60 9.09
C GLN A 80 26.25 10.67 8.34
N GLN A 81 26.71 9.54 7.83
CA GLN A 81 25.85 8.60 7.09
C GLN A 81 24.77 7.99 7.99
N THR A 82 25.07 7.75 9.27
CA THR A 82 24.07 7.30 10.27
C THR A 82 22.91 8.30 10.36
N ARG A 83 23.22 9.60 10.48
CA ARG A 83 22.18 10.65 10.50
C ARG A 83 21.36 10.71 9.21
N VAL A 84 21.99 10.45 8.05
CA VAL A 84 21.29 10.36 6.76
C VAL A 84 20.31 9.19 6.76
N VAL A 85 20.76 8.00 7.19
CA VAL A 85 19.91 6.81 7.29
C VAL A 85 18.74 7.04 8.24
N ASP A 86 18.98 7.64 9.41
CA ASP A 86 17.92 7.95 10.38
C ASP A 86 16.87 8.91 9.79
N SER A 87 17.30 9.95 9.08
CA SER A 87 16.40 10.87 8.39
C SER A 87 15.59 10.18 7.30
N VAL A 88 16.22 9.32 6.50
CA VAL A 88 15.51 8.60 5.42
C VAL A 88 14.52 7.60 6.00
N ARG A 89 14.86 6.89 7.08
CA ARG A 89 13.94 6.01 7.81
C ARG A 89 12.70 6.76 8.28
N GLN A 90 12.88 7.93 8.92
CA GLN A 90 11.75 8.76 9.35
C GLN A 90 10.85 9.17 8.19
N GLN A 91 11.43 9.52 7.04
CA GLN A 91 10.66 9.87 5.84
C GLN A 91 9.91 8.66 5.26
N THR A 92 10.54 7.49 5.21
CA THR A 92 9.88 6.25 4.77
C THR A 92 8.69 5.91 5.66
N GLU A 93 8.81 6.06 6.98
CA GLU A 93 7.69 5.81 7.89
C GLU A 93 6.50 6.74 7.65
N VAL A 94 6.74 8.01 7.29
CA VAL A 94 5.66 8.92 6.87
C VAL A 94 4.94 8.38 5.64
N GLU A 95 5.67 7.88 4.64
CA GLU A 95 5.04 7.29 3.44
C GLU A 95 4.31 5.98 3.74
N ARG A 96 4.81 5.15 4.66
CA ARG A 96 4.08 3.95 5.14
C ARG A 96 2.74 4.33 5.75
N VAL A 97 2.73 5.35 6.61
CA VAL A 97 1.49 5.86 7.24
C VAL A 97 0.54 6.42 6.18
N ARG A 98 1.04 7.15 5.18
CA ARG A 98 0.21 7.64 4.06
C ARG A 98 -0.43 6.52 3.27
N LEU A 99 0.33 5.48 2.91
CA LEU A 99 -0.22 4.31 2.22
C LEU A 99 -1.27 3.60 3.08
N MET A 100 -1.03 3.45 4.38
CA MET A 100 -1.99 2.84 5.31
C MET A 100 -3.31 3.62 5.32
N LEU A 101 -3.27 4.94 5.42
CA LEU A 101 -4.45 5.80 5.41
C LEU A 101 -5.20 5.73 4.07
N ALA A 102 -4.49 5.83 2.94
CA ALA A 102 -5.08 5.71 1.61
C ALA A 102 -5.76 4.33 1.42
N SER A 103 -5.09 3.26 1.84
CA SER A 103 -5.64 1.89 1.77
C SER A 103 -6.90 1.73 2.63
N ARG A 104 -6.95 2.38 3.80
CA ARG A 104 -8.13 2.38 4.66
C ARG A 104 -9.29 3.08 3.98
N ASP A 105 -9.06 4.27 3.42
CA ASP A 105 -10.10 5.08 2.78
C ASP A 105 -10.67 4.36 1.53
N THR A 106 -9.81 3.73 0.72
CA THR A 106 -10.23 2.85 -0.38
C THR A 106 -11.15 1.73 0.13
N LYS A 107 -10.70 0.98 1.14
CA LYS A 107 -11.47 -0.15 1.69
C LYS A 107 -12.83 0.27 2.26
N VAL A 108 -12.93 1.47 2.85
CA VAL A 108 -14.20 2.01 3.35
C VAL A 108 -15.16 2.28 2.19
N LEU A 109 -14.70 2.94 1.13
CA LEU A 109 -15.53 3.22 -0.04
C LEU A 109 -15.94 1.96 -0.80
N GLU A 110 -15.05 0.97 -0.91
CA GLU A 110 -15.36 -0.33 -1.51
C GLU A 110 -16.49 -1.05 -0.75
N LYS A 111 -16.41 -1.08 0.58
CA LYS A 111 -17.47 -1.67 1.43
C LYS A 111 -18.79 -0.92 1.26
N LEU A 112 -18.78 0.40 1.20
CA LEU A 112 -19.98 1.20 0.99
C LEU A 112 -20.61 0.92 -0.38
N ALA A 113 -19.79 0.89 -1.44
CA ALA A 113 -20.25 0.55 -2.78
C ALA A 113 -20.84 -0.86 -2.84
N ALA A 114 -20.21 -1.84 -2.20
CA ALA A 114 -20.73 -3.20 -2.10
C ALA A 114 -22.08 -3.27 -1.37
N SER A 115 -22.25 -2.50 -0.29
CA SER A 115 -23.53 -2.40 0.43
C SER A 115 -24.64 -1.87 -0.48
N TYR A 116 -24.39 -0.80 -1.25
CA TYR A 116 -25.39 -0.29 -2.18
C TYR A 116 -25.72 -1.26 -3.31
N ARG A 117 -24.72 -1.97 -3.86
CA ARG A 117 -24.98 -3.02 -4.86
C ARG A 117 -25.87 -4.13 -4.31
N ALA A 118 -25.67 -4.54 -3.06
CA ALA A 118 -26.49 -5.56 -2.41
C ALA A 118 -27.94 -5.08 -2.18
N GLU A 119 -28.13 -3.83 -1.74
CA GLU A 119 -29.46 -3.22 -1.60
C GLU A 119 -30.18 -3.12 -2.95
N GLU A 120 -29.48 -2.66 -3.99
CA GLU A 120 -30.01 -2.52 -5.34
C GLU A 120 -30.42 -3.87 -5.93
N ALA A 121 -29.60 -4.91 -5.77
CA ALA A 121 -29.91 -6.26 -6.19
C ALA A 121 -31.18 -6.79 -5.51
N LYS A 122 -31.35 -6.55 -4.21
CA LYS A 122 -32.55 -6.95 -3.47
C LYS A 122 -33.81 -6.24 -3.98
N VAL A 123 -33.72 -4.96 -4.31
CA VAL A 123 -34.85 -4.20 -4.87
C VAL A 123 -35.23 -4.71 -6.26
N VAL A 124 -34.24 -5.04 -7.10
CA VAL A 124 -34.47 -5.63 -8.42
C VAL A 124 -35.14 -6.99 -8.29
N GLU A 125 -34.62 -7.86 -7.41
CA GLU A 125 -35.17 -9.20 -7.16
C GLU A 125 -36.63 -9.15 -6.64
N GLN A 126 -36.93 -8.21 -5.75
CA GLN A 126 -38.31 -8.03 -5.28
C GLN A 126 -39.27 -7.56 -6.38
N ARG A 127 -38.78 -6.77 -7.34
CA ARG A 127 -39.58 -6.32 -8.49
C ARG A 127 -39.79 -7.46 -9.49
N SER A 128 -38.74 -8.20 -9.84
CA SER A 128 -38.85 -9.35 -10.74
C SER A 128 -39.78 -10.42 -10.18
N GLN A 129 -39.69 -10.73 -8.89
CA GLN A 129 -40.60 -11.69 -8.24
C GLN A 129 -42.06 -11.24 -8.33
N ARG A 130 -42.36 -9.97 -8.06
CA ARG A 130 -43.73 -9.43 -8.17
C ARG A 130 -44.27 -9.51 -9.60
N GLU A 131 -43.45 -9.21 -10.59
CA GLU A 131 -43.84 -9.30 -12.01
C GLU A 131 -44.13 -10.75 -12.41
N LEU A 132 -43.33 -11.71 -11.95
CA LEU A 132 -43.56 -13.15 -12.17
C LEU A 132 -44.84 -13.63 -11.50
N ASP A 133 -45.09 -13.21 -10.25
CA ASP A 133 -46.30 -13.54 -9.49
C ASP A 133 -47.55 -12.99 -10.19
N ASP A 134 -47.49 -11.76 -10.71
CA ASP A 134 -48.59 -11.13 -11.46
C ASP A 134 -48.90 -11.88 -12.77
N ILE A 135 -47.87 -12.28 -13.52
CA ILE A 135 -48.04 -13.09 -14.74
C ILE A 135 -48.63 -14.46 -14.38
N GLY A 136 -48.12 -15.09 -13.32
CA GLY A 136 -48.62 -16.37 -12.80
C GLY A 136 -50.10 -16.29 -12.43
N ALA A 137 -50.48 -15.25 -11.67
CA ALA A 137 -51.86 -15.01 -11.25
C ALA A 137 -52.80 -14.74 -12.45
N ARG A 138 -52.35 -13.97 -13.45
CA ARG A 138 -53.12 -13.75 -14.70
C ARG A 138 -53.34 -15.04 -15.47
N ARG A 139 -52.31 -15.89 -15.61
CA ARG A 139 -52.43 -17.20 -16.28
C ARG A 139 -53.38 -18.12 -15.54
N ALA A 140 -53.28 -18.20 -14.21
CA ALA A 140 -54.16 -19.02 -13.39
C ALA A 140 -55.63 -18.57 -13.50
N ARG A 141 -55.89 -17.26 -13.49
CA ARG A 141 -57.25 -16.71 -13.72
C ARG A 141 -57.77 -17.04 -15.12
N GLY A 142 -56.95 -16.89 -16.16
CA GLY A 142 -57.33 -17.22 -17.53
C GLY A 142 -57.61 -18.72 -17.75
N ALA A 143 -56.88 -19.60 -17.07
CA ALA A 143 -57.13 -21.05 -17.11
C ALA A 143 -58.47 -21.40 -16.44
N LYS A 144 -58.78 -20.81 -15.28
CA LYS A 144 -60.07 -21.02 -14.59
C LYS A 144 -61.26 -20.58 -15.45
N ALA A 145 -61.19 -19.39 -16.05
CA ALA A 145 -62.26 -18.89 -16.90
C ALA A 145 -62.53 -19.80 -18.12
N LYS A 146 -61.49 -20.36 -18.73
CA LYS A 146 -61.65 -21.34 -19.83
C LYS A 146 -62.26 -22.66 -19.39
N GLN A 147 -62.04 -23.05 -18.13
CA GLN A 147 -62.57 -24.30 -17.58
C GLN A 147 -64.06 -24.15 -17.27
N GLU A 148 -64.45 -22.99 -16.73
CA GLU A 148 -65.86 -22.61 -16.52
C GLU A 148 -66.65 -22.50 -17.85
N ASP A 149 -66.02 -22.03 -18.94
CA ASP A 149 -66.63 -21.98 -20.28
C ASP A 149 -66.81 -23.35 -20.96
N VAL A 150 -66.05 -24.38 -20.54
CA VAL A 150 -66.14 -25.75 -21.10
C VAL A 150 -67.17 -26.59 -20.33
N ASP A 151 -67.39 -26.27 -19.07
CA ASP A 151 -68.34 -26.96 -18.20
C ASP A 151 -69.77 -26.35 -18.24
N ALA A 152 -69.98 -25.27 -19.00
CA ALA A 152 -71.26 -24.57 -19.21
C ALA A 152 -71.92 -24.97 -20.55
#